data_AF-A0A1W9R1Y4-F1
#
_entry.id   AF-A0A1W9R1Y4-F1
#
_cell.length_a   1.000
_cell.length_b   1.000
_cell.length_c   1.000
_cell.angle_alpha   90.00
_cell.angle_beta   90.00
_cell.angle_gamma   90.00
#
_symmetry.space_group_name_H-M   'P 1'
#
loop_
_entity.id
_entity.type
_entity.pdbx_description
1 polymer ?
#
loop_
_entity_poly.entity_id
_entity_poly.type
_entity_poly.pdbx_seq_one_letter_code
_entity_poly.pdbx_strand_id
1 'polypeptide(L)' 'MVSWLNRFFMMYKILILKAAEDDLGWFRKNDRNSYLKCFDLIRDISSRPREGIGKPEKLKYFKKRCLADG' A
#
# COMPACT_ATOMS: atom_id res chain seq x y z
N MET A 1 -18.26 -32.50 -3.17
CA MET A 1 -17.66 -31.69 -4.25
C MET A 1 -16.83 -30.60 -3.59
N VAL A 2 -15.56 -30.88 -3.32
CA VAL A 2 -14.67 -29.93 -2.62
C VAL A 2 -13.84 -29.26 -3.70
N SER A 3 -14.16 -28.02 -4.04
CA SER A 3 -13.35 -27.24 -4.99
C SER A 3 -12.00 -26.89 -4.34
N TRP A 4 -11.09 -27.84 -4.42
CA TRP A 4 -9.65 -27.61 -4.44
C TRP A 4 -9.32 -26.96 -5.78
N LEU A 5 -9.14 -25.64 -5.80
CA LEU A 5 -8.57 -24.93 -6.94
C LEU A 5 -7.72 -23.80 -6.39
N ASN A 6 -6.41 -24.06 -6.38
CA ASN A 6 -5.30 -23.13 -6.29
C ASN A 6 -5.69 -21.66 -6.07
N ARG A 7 -5.84 -21.27 -4.80
CA ARG A 7 -5.78 -19.86 -4.44
C ARG A 7 -4.31 -19.46 -4.47
N PHE A 8 -3.78 -19.19 -5.67
CA PHE A 8 -2.53 -18.48 -5.81
C PHE A 8 -2.72 -17.12 -5.14
N PHE A 9 -2.18 -16.96 -3.93
CA PHE A 9 -2.06 -15.65 -3.30
C PHE A 9 -1.03 -14.88 -4.13
N MET A 10 -1.51 -14.05 -5.05
CA MET A 10 -0.67 -13.05 -5.72
C MET A 10 -0.21 -12.05 -4.67
N MET A 11 1.05 -12.19 -4.27
CA MET A 11 1.67 -11.36 -3.26
C MET A 11 2.59 -10.37 -3.94
N TYR A 12 2.22 -9.09 -3.88
CA TYR A 12 2.97 -8.03 -4.52
C TYR A 12 4.11 -7.55 -3.62
N LYS A 13 5.30 -7.34 -4.19
CA LYS A 13 6.41 -6.70 -3.49
C LYS A 13 6.08 -5.23 -3.28
N ILE A 14 6.11 -4.78 -2.02
CA ILE A 14 5.94 -3.38 -1.66
C ILE A 14 7.32 -2.73 -1.54
N LEU A 15 7.49 -1.58 -2.18
CA LEU A 15 8.66 -0.73 -2.05
C LEU A 15 8.21 0.59 -1.41
N ILE A 16 8.86 0.98 -0.32
CA ILE A 16 8.56 2.20 0.41
C ILE A 16 9.67 3.21 0.13
N LEU A 17 9.30 4.40 -0.35
CA LEU A 17 10.23 5.50 -0.56
C LEU A 17 10.69 6.08 0.78
N LYS A 18 11.90 6.65 0.81
CA LYS A 18 12.46 7.22 2.04
C LYS A 18 11.56 8.28 2.68
N ALA A 19 11.00 9.19 1.88
CA ALA A 19 10.04 10.19 2.35
C ALA A 19 8.79 9.56 2.98
N ALA A 20 8.24 8.50 2.36
CA ALA A 20 7.09 7.80 2.91
C ALA A 20 7.42 7.06 4.22
N GLU A 21 8.63 6.52 4.35
CA GLU A 21 9.11 5.93 5.61
C GLU A 21 9.22 6.98 6.72
N ASP A 22 9.70 8.18 6.39
CA ASP A 22 9.80 9.28 7.35
C ASP A 22 8.40 9.76 7.79
N ASP A 23 7.44 9.85 6.87
CA ASP A 23 6.04 10.15 7.16
C ASP A 23 5.41 9.08 8.08
N LEU A 24 5.66 7.78 7.80
CA LEU A 24 5.21 6.68 8.66
C LEU A 24 5.83 6.77 10.06
N GLY A 25 7.10 7.14 10.15
CA GLY A 25 7.80 7.39 11.41
C GLY A 25 7.17 8.54 12.21
N TRP A 26 6.76 9.61 11.54
CA TRP A 26 6.04 10.72 12.16
C TRP A 26 4.65 10.29 12.65
N PHE A 27 3.87 9.59 11.83
CA PHE A 27 2.55 9.08 12.25
C PHE A 27 2.66 8.14 13.44
N ARG A 28 3.65 7.24 13.46
CA ARG A 28 3.85 6.32 14.59
C ARG A 28 3.99 7.03 15.94
N LYS A 29 4.59 8.23 15.96
CA LYS A 29 4.83 9.02 17.18
C LYS A 29 3.66 9.95 17.52
N ASN A 30 3.00 10.51 16.51
CA ASN A 30 2.07 11.63 16.68
C ASN A 30 0.59 11.25 16.43
N ASP A 31 0.33 10.29 15.56
CA ASP A 31 -1.02 9.84 15.21
C ASP A 31 -1.05 8.33 14.92
N ARG A 32 -1.26 7.57 15.99
CA ARG A 32 -1.34 6.11 15.95
C ARG A 32 -2.47 5.60 15.05
N ASN A 33 -3.59 6.31 14.97
CA ASN A 33 -4.73 5.87 14.19
C ASN A 33 -4.41 5.93 12.69
N SER A 34 -3.78 7.01 12.24
CA SER A 34 -3.29 7.12 10.87
C SER A 34 -2.23 6.07 10.56
N TYR A 35 -1.29 5.81 11.49
CA TYR A 35 -0.27 4.77 11.31
C TYR A 35 -0.88 3.38 11.11
N LEU A 36 -1.84 2.98 11.96
CA LEU A 36 -2.53 1.69 11.83
C LEU A 36 -3.32 1.60 10.52
N LYS A 37 -3.97 2.68 10.11
CA LYS A 37 -4.70 2.73 8.84
C LYS A 37 -3.78 2.55 7.64
N CYS A 38 -2.60 3.18 7.63
CA CYS A 38 -1.58 2.96 6.61
C CYS A 38 -1.15 1.49 6.54
N PHE A 39 -0.92 0.86 7.70
CA PHE A 39 -0.57 -0.56 7.77
C PHE A 39 -1.67 -1.46 7.19
N ASP A 40 -2.94 -1.22 7.55
CA ASP A 40 -4.07 -1.97 7.00
C ASP A 40 -4.21 -1.82 5.49
N LEU A 41 -4.02 -0.60 4.96
CA LEU A 41 -4.04 -0.34 3.52
C LEU A 41 -2.89 -1.02 2.78
N ILE A 42 -1.67 -0.98 3.31
CA ILE A 42 -0.50 -1.65 2.70
C ILE A 42 -0.73 -3.16 2.67
N ARG A 43 -1.25 -3.73 3.76
CA ARG A 43 -1.60 -5.16 3.83
C ARG A 43 -2.65 -5.52 2.78
N ASP A 44 -3.70 -4.72 2.63
CA ASP A 44 -4.73 -4.95 1.62
C ASP A 44 -4.15 -4.88 0.20
N ILE A 45 -3.39 -3.82 -0.11
CA ILE A 45 -2.74 -3.61 -1.43
C ILE A 45 -1.78 -4.75 -1.79
N SER A 46 -1.07 -5.31 -0.81
CA SER A 46 -0.15 -6.44 -1.04
C SER A 46 -0.83 -7.70 -1.61
N SER A 47 -2.15 -7.80 -1.44
CA SER A 47 -2.98 -8.91 -1.93
C SER A 47 -3.93 -8.50 -3.06
N ARG A 48 -4.48 -7.27 -3.01
CA ARG A 48 -5.53 -6.76 -3.90
C ARG A 48 -5.24 -5.29 -4.26
N PRO A 49 -4.30 -5.00 -5.16
CA PRO A 49 -3.81 -3.63 -5.39
C PRO A 49 -4.82 -2.69 -6.08
N ARG A 50 -5.87 -3.22 -6.71
CA ARG A 50 -6.86 -2.44 -7.48
C ARG A 50 -8.28 -2.49 -6.89
N GLU A 51 -8.43 -3.13 -5.75
CA GLU A 51 -9.70 -3.28 -5.05
C GLU A 51 -9.47 -3.07 -3.55
N GLY A 52 -10.54 -2.94 -2.76
CA GLY A 52 -10.43 -2.99 -1.30
C GLY A 52 -10.75 -1.70 -0.57
N ILE A 53 -10.32 -1.64 0.69
CA ILE A 53 -10.92 -0.77 1.72
C ILE A 53 -10.63 0.72 1.53
N GLY A 54 -9.58 1.05 0.77
CA GLY A 54 -9.13 2.41 0.53
C GLY A 54 -9.82 3.12 -0.64
N LYS A 55 -10.73 2.46 -1.37
CA LYS A 55 -11.28 2.93 -2.65
C LYS A 55 -10.14 3.32 -3.63
N PRO A 56 -9.29 2.35 -4.04
CA PRO A 56 -8.15 2.64 -4.90
C PRO A 56 -8.59 3.27 -6.23
N GLU A 57 -8.01 4.42 -6.57
CA GLU A 57 -8.31 5.16 -7.80
C GLU A 57 -7.08 5.29 -8.70
N LYS A 58 -7.30 5.29 -10.02
CA LYS A 58 -6.25 5.53 -11.00
C LYS A 58 -5.93 7.04 -11.03
N LEU A 59 -4.72 7.39 -10.64
CA LEU A 59 -4.24 8.77 -10.72
C LEU A 59 -4.14 9.21 -12.20
N LYS A 60 -4.84 10.28 -12.57
CA LYS A 60 -4.92 10.80 -13.96
C LYS A 60 -3.62 11.48 -14.41
N TYR A 61 -2.91 12.14 -13.49
CA TYR A 61 -1.71 12.92 -13.75
C TYR A 61 -0.62 12.53 -12.77
N PHE A 62 0.00 11.36 -12.97
CA PHE A 62 1.17 10.97 -12.18
C PHE A 62 2.37 11.80 -12.64
N LYS A 63 2.51 13.02 -12.10
CA LYS A 63 3.66 13.88 -12.39
C LYS A 63 4.90 13.18 -11.86
N LYS A 64 5.87 12.97 -12.75
CA LYS A 64 7.14 12.23 -12.65
C LYS A 64 8.12 12.74 -11.57
N ARG A 65 7.64 13.16 -10.39
CA ARG A 65 8.45 13.71 -9.29
C ARG A 65 8.89 12.64 -8.28
N CYS A 66 8.43 11.39 -8.41
CA CYS A 66 8.87 10.28 -7.56
C CYS A 66 10.09 9.50 -8.14
N LEU A 67 10.76 10.03 -9.17
CA LEU A 67 11.92 9.43 -9.83
C LEU A 67 13.13 10.39 -9.93
N ALA A 68 13.08 11.54 -9.27
CA ALA A 68 14.16 12.52 -9.29
C ALA A 68 14.74 12.64 -7.89
N ASP A 69 15.48 11.61 -7.49
CA ASP A 69 16.52 11.62 -6.46
C ASP A 69 17.28 10.29 -6.65
N GLY A 70 18.10 10.27 -7.71
CA GLY A 70 19.12 9.26 -7.98
C GLY A 70 20.46 9.95 -8.11
#